data_AF-A0A9D1STT3-F1
#
_entry.id   AF-A0A9D1STT3-F1
#
_cell.length_a   1.000
_cell.length_b   1.000
_cell.length_c   1.000
_cell.angle_alpha   90.00
_cell.angle_beta   90.00
_cell.angle_gamma   90.00
#
_symmetry.space_group_name_H-M   'P 1'
#
loop_
_entity.id
_entity.type
_entity.pdbx_description
1 polymer ?
#
loop_
_entity_poly.entity_id
_entity_poly.type
_entity_poly.pdbx_seq_one_letter_code
_entity_poly.pdbx_strand_id
1 'polypeptide(L)'
;LDAAPGGVNDALAARLGLTDVRPLPPEGLGRVGTLPEALPLAAFAALAERALGCTALVSGGADAMVRTVALVGGAGGSDIAAAAQAGADAFVTGECRHHQALEARVRGVALLACGHYATERVVLEALIARLQAVENDVQYQVAQAESDPLRRMQEG
;
A
#
# COMPACT_ATOMS: atom_id res chain seq x y z
N LEU A 1 3.58 0.18 -14.80
CA LEU A 1 3.03 -1.00 -14.08
C LEU A 1 2.02 -0.56 -13.04
N ASP A 2 2.18 0.62 -12.44
CA ASP A 2 1.48 0.98 -11.20
C ASP A 2 0.02 1.39 -11.39
N ALA A 3 -0.30 2.03 -12.51
CA ALA A 3 -1.67 2.41 -12.89
C ALA A 3 -2.41 1.34 -13.72
N ALA A 4 -1.69 0.35 -14.26
CA ALA A 4 -2.27 -0.62 -15.19
C ALA A 4 -3.30 -1.52 -14.49
N PRO A 5 -4.36 -1.98 -15.18
CA PRO A 5 -5.26 -2.99 -14.63
C PRO A 5 -4.51 -4.25 -14.21
N GLY A 6 -4.60 -4.61 -12.92
CA GLY A 6 -3.84 -5.71 -12.32
C GLY A 6 -2.38 -5.36 -12.01
N GLY A 7 -2.06 -4.06 -11.98
CA GLY A 7 -0.75 -3.50 -11.67
C GLY A 7 -0.43 -3.47 -10.18
N VAL A 8 0.61 -2.70 -9.80
CA VAL A 8 1.07 -2.60 -8.40
C VAL A 8 -0.04 -2.18 -7.46
N ASN A 9 -0.78 -1.11 -7.77
CA ASN A 9 -1.80 -0.60 -6.84
C ASN A 9 -3.05 -1.48 -6.76
N ASP A 10 -3.38 -2.22 -7.82
CA ASP A 10 -4.44 -3.24 -7.76
C ASP A 10 -4.00 -4.45 -6.91
N ALA A 11 -2.75 -4.90 -7.08
CA ALA A 11 -2.18 -5.97 -6.27
C ALA A 11 -2.05 -5.56 -4.79
N LEU A 12 -1.65 -4.31 -4.51
CA LEU A 12 -1.56 -3.76 -3.17
C LEU A 12 -2.94 -3.69 -2.51
N ALA A 13 -3.96 -3.19 -3.24
CA ALA A 13 -5.34 -3.18 -2.75
C ALA A 13 -5.85 -4.58 -2.41
N ALA A 14 -5.61 -5.55 -3.29
CA ALA A 14 -5.98 -6.95 -3.07
C ALA A 14 -5.25 -7.56 -1.87
N ARG A 15 -3.94 -7.29 -1.71
CA ARG A 15 -3.12 -7.79 -0.60
C ARG A 15 -3.58 -7.27 0.76
N LEU A 16 -4.11 -6.04 0.80
CA LEU A 16 -4.70 -5.43 1.98
C LEU A 16 -6.17 -5.82 2.21
N GLY A 17 -6.76 -6.62 1.33
CA GLY A 17 -8.14 -7.10 1.46
C GLY A 17 -9.19 -6.02 1.17
N LEU A 18 -8.87 -5.00 0.38
CA LEU A 18 -9.83 -3.96 0.02
C LEU A 18 -10.85 -4.46 -1.00
N THR A 19 -12.07 -3.97 -0.86
CA THR A 19 -13.22 -4.19 -1.74
C THR A 19 -13.69 -2.87 -2.34
N ASP A 20 -14.56 -2.92 -3.35
CA ASP A 20 -15.06 -1.74 -4.08
C ASP A 20 -13.94 -0.81 -4.57
N VAL A 21 -12.84 -1.43 -5.01
CA VAL A 21 -11.62 -0.73 -5.39
C VAL A 21 -11.83 0.05 -6.68
N ARG A 22 -11.52 1.34 -6.63
CA ARG A 22 -11.58 2.26 -7.77
C ARG A 22 -10.32 3.13 -7.85
N PRO A 23 -10.00 3.72 -9.01
CA PRO A 23 -8.90 4.67 -9.14
C PRO A 23 -9.02 5.84 -8.15
N LEU A 24 -7.90 6.24 -7.56
CA LEU A 24 -7.83 7.45 -6.74
C LEU A 24 -7.85 8.69 -7.67
N PRO A 25 -8.83 9.59 -7.55
CA PRO A 25 -8.89 10.80 -8.39
C PRO A 25 -7.81 11.82 -7.97
N PRO A 26 -7.39 12.75 -8.86
CA PRO A 26 -7.85 12.90 -10.24
C PRO A 26 -7.02 12.13 -11.28
N GLU A 27 -5.75 11.80 -10.99
CA GLU A 27 -4.85 11.19 -11.99
C GLU A 27 -4.84 9.65 -12.04
N GLY A 28 -5.43 8.94 -11.07
CA GLY A 28 -5.74 7.50 -11.17
C GLY A 28 -4.57 6.52 -10.96
N LEU A 29 -3.39 7.00 -10.54
CA LEU A 29 -2.26 6.12 -10.20
C LEU A 29 -2.61 5.25 -8.99
N GLY A 30 -3.07 5.87 -7.91
CA GLY A 30 -3.50 5.18 -6.70
C GLY A 30 -4.82 4.44 -6.82
N ARG A 31 -5.18 3.76 -5.73
CA ARG A 31 -6.49 3.17 -5.53
C ARG A 31 -7.13 3.67 -4.25
N VAL A 32 -8.45 3.66 -4.23
CA VAL A 32 -9.25 3.81 -3.02
C VAL A 32 -10.28 2.69 -2.98
N GLY A 33 -10.45 2.09 -1.82
CA GLY A 33 -11.41 1.02 -1.59
C GLY A 33 -11.83 0.97 -0.14
N THR A 34 -12.60 -0.06 0.22
CA THR A 34 -13.09 -0.22 1.59
C THR A 34 -12.73 -1.58 2.17
N LEU A 35 -12.42 -1.59 3.46
CA LEU A 35 -12.34 -2.81 4.25
C LEU A 35 -13.77 -3.39 4.42
N PRO A 36 -13.92 -4.73 4.42
CA PRO A 36 -15.22 -5.36 4.67
C PRO A 36 -15.85 -4.92 6.00
N GLU A 37 -15.02 -4.71 7.02
CA GLU A 37 -15.40 -4.19 8.33
C GLU A 37 -14.43 -3.08 8.76
N ALA A 38 -14.95 -2.10 9.49
CA ALA A 38 -14.11 -1.03 10.03
C ALA A 38 -13.24 -1.56 11.17
N LEU A 39 -11.95 -1.21 11.16
CA LEU A 39 -10.97 -1.66 12.15
C LEU A 39 -10.30 -0.46 12.82
N PRO A 40 -9.90 -0.54 14.10
CA PRO A 40 -9.01 0.45 14.69
C PRO A 40 -7.70 0.54 13.89
N LEU A 41 -7.12 1.74 13.80
CA LEU A 41 -5.88 2.00 13.06
C LEU A 41 -4.74 1.06 13.47
N ALA A 42 -4.61 0.76 14.76
CA ALA A 42 -3.61 -0.19 15.25
C ALA A 42 -3.81 -1.61 14.68
N ALA A 43 -5.06 -2.06 14.58
CA ALA A 43 -5.38 -3.37 14.00
C ALA A 43 -5.14 -3.39 12.48
N PHE A 44 -5.50 -2.29 11.79
CA PHE A 44 -5.23 -2.14 10.37
C PHE A 44 -3.72 -2.08 10.07
N ALA A 45 -2.93 -1.37 10.87
CA ALA A 45 -1.47 -1.34 10.74
C ALA A 45 -0.86 -2.74 10.90
N ALA A 46 -1.29 -3.48 11.92
CA ALA A 46 -0.83 -4.86 12.13
C ALA A 46 -1.24 -5.80 10.98
N LEU A 47 -2.40 -5.58 10.36
CA LEU A 47 -2.82 -6.29 9.15
C LEU A 47 -1.90 -5.97 7.98
N ALA A 48 -1.64 -4.68 7.73
CA ALA A 48 -0.78 -4.24 6.63
C ALA A 48 0.66 -4.77 6.78
N GLU A 49 1.23 -4.71 7.98
CA GLU A 49 2.56 -5.26 8.28
C GLU A 49 2.65 -6.76 7.98
N ARG A 50 1.66 -7.55 8.41
CA ARG A 50 1.61 -8.99 8.10
C ARG A 50 1.40 -9.27 6.62
N ALA A 51 0.53 -8.50 5.97
CA ALA A 51 0.20 -8.69 4.56
C ALA A 51 1.37 -8.34 3.63
N LEU A 52 2.18 -7.35 4.00
CA LEU A 52 3.29 -6.84 3.20
C LEU A 52 4.67 -7.35 3.65
N GLY A 53 4.75 -7.96 4.83
CA GLY A 53 6.01 -8.42 5.41
C GLY A 53 6.94 -7.24 5.75
N CYS A 54 6.39 -6.15 6.27
CA CYS A 54 7.10 -4.91 6.56
C CYS A 54 6.91 -4.48 8.02
N THR A 55 7.61 -3.42 8.43
CA THR A 55 7.26 -2.65 9.64
C THR A 55 6.83 -1.25 9.22
N ALA A 56 5.60 -0.88 9.55
CA ALA A 56 5.01 0.38 9.13
C ALA A 56 5.39 1.52 10.07
N LEU A 57 5.61 2.71 9.51
CA LEU A 57 5.58 3.96 10.25
C LEU A 57 4.17 4.53 10.18
N VAL A 58 3.56 4.81 11.33
CA VAL A 58 2.14 5.18 11.43
C VAL A 58 1.98 6.59 12.01
N SER A 59 1.08 7.37 11.42
CA SER A 59 0.63 8.66 11.96
C SER A 59 -0.90 8.68 12.05
N GLY A 60 -1.43 8.78 13.26
CA GLY A 60 -2.86 8.76 13.54
C GLY A 60 -3.12 8.22 14.95
N GLY A 61 -4.36 8.35 15.44
CA GLY A 61 -4.75 7.77 16.72
C GLY A 61 -4.95 6.26 16.60
N ALA A 62 -4.39 5.47 17.51
CA ALA A 62 -4.47 4.01 17.48
C ALA A 62 -5.91 3.46 17.42
N ASP A 63 -6.84 4.15 18.08
CA ASP A 63 -8.27 3.79 18.15
C ASP A 63 -9.12 4.44 17.05
N ALA A 64 -8.52 5.23 16.14
CA ALA A 64 -9.24 5.81 15.02
C ALA A 64 -9.76 4.69 14.11
N MET A 65 -11.04 4.73 13.77
CA MET A 65 -11.66 3.71 12.92
C MET A 65 -11.27 3.93 11.46
N VAL A 66 -10.82 2.87 10.81
CA VAL A 66 -10.43 2.82 9.40
C VAL A 66 -11.39 1.91 8.66
N ARG A 67 -12.05 2.44 7.63
CA ARG A 67 -12.86 1.65 6.68
C ARG A 67 -12.48 1.96 5.25
N THR A 68 -12.42 3.24 4.88
CA THR A 68 -12.03 3.69 3.55
C THR A 68 -10.53 3.89 3.52
N VAL A 69 -9.85 3.19 2.61
CA VAL A 69 -8.39 3.22 2.49
C VAL A 69 -8.02 3.67 1.10
N ALA A 70 -7.21 4.72 1.02
CA ALA A 70 -6.50 5.10 -0.21
C ALA A 70 -5.07 4.58 -0.16
N LEU A 71 -4.50 4.26 -1.32
CA LEU A 71 -3.14 3.74 -1.43
C LEU A 71 -2.45 4.16 -2.72
N VAL A 72 -1.15 4.38 -2.62
CA VAL A 72 -0.20 4.55 -3.73
C VAL A 72 1.11 3.88 -3.31
N GLY A 73 1.49 2.78 -3.96
CA GLY A 73 2.78 2.12 -3.71
C GLY A 73 3.99 3.03 -3.98
N GLY A 74 5.15 2.69 -3.42
CA GLY A 74 6.37 3.47 -3.62
C GLY A 74 6.33 4.84 -2.92
N ALA A 75 6.73 5.90 -3.61
CA ALA A 75 6.87 7.24 -3.04
C ALA A 75 5.61 8.14 -3.16
N GLY A 76 4.43 7.60 -2.85
CA GLY A 76 3.13 8.26 -3.02
C GLY A 76 2.74 9.33 -2.00
N GLY A 77 3.68 9.85 -1.21
CA GLY A 77 3.36 10.82 -0.14
C GLY A 77 2.74 12.14 -0.63
N SER A 78 2.86 12.49 -1.91
CA SER A 78 2.22 13.64 -2.56
C SER A 78 0.71 13.52 -2.66
N ASP A 79 0.17 12.30 -2.60
CA ASP A 79 -1.22 11.98 -2.90
C ASP A 79 -2.14 12.05 -1.66
N ILE A 80 -1.61 12.50 -0.52
CA ILE A 80 -2.38 12.65 0.73
C ILE A 80 -3.57 13.60 0.56
N ALA A 81 -3.40 14.67 -0.21
CA ALA A 81 -4.48 15.59 -0.52
C ALA A 81 -5.61 14.91 -1.32
N ALA A 82 -5.25 14.07 -2.29
CA ALA A 82 -6.19 13.29 -3.09
C ALA A 82 -6.90 12.22 -2.24
N ALA A 83 -6.16 11.52 -1.37
CA ALA A 83 -6.71 10.56 -0.42
C ALA A 83 -7.78 11.19 0.49
N ALA A 84 -7.48 12.37 1.06
CA ALA A 84 -8.42 13.11 1.89
C ALA A 84 -9.68 13.52 1.10
N GLN A 85 -9.51 14.03 -0.12
CA GLN A 85 -10.63 14.41 -0.99
C GLN A 85 -11.49 13.21 -1.40
N ALA A 86 -10.89 12.02 -1.51
CA ALA A 86 -11.60 10.78 -1.78
C ALA A 86 -12.34 10.21 -0.56
N GLY A 87 -12.23 10.85 0.62
CA GLY A 87 -12.87 10.42 1.86
C GLY A 87 -12.18 9.24 2.54
N ALA A 88 -10.87 9.08 2.35
CA ALA A 88 -10.11 8.02 3.00
C ALA A 88 -9.91 8.29 4.50
N ASP A 89 -10.15 7.27 5.32
CA ASP A 89 -9.81 7.28 6.75
C ASP A 89 -8.30 7.05 6.95
N ALA A 90 -7.70 6.25 6.07
CA ALA A 90 -6.27 5.96 6.05
C ALA A 90 -5.67 6.02 4.65
N PHE A 91 -4.40 6.43 4.56
CA PHE A 91 -3.59 6.44 3.36
C PHE A 91 -2.36 5.53 3.54
N VAL A 92 -2.16 4.60 2.60
CA VAL A 92 -1.01 3.67 2.59
C VAL A 92 -0.06 4.04 1.45
N THR A 93 1.22 4.21 1.79
CA THR A 93 2.30 4.46 0.83
C THR A 93 3.55 3.68 1.21
N GLY A 94 4.55 3.61 0.34
CA GLY A 94 5.87 3.08 0.69
C GLY A 94 6.66 4.09 1.53
N GLU A 95 6.76 5.32 1.04
CA GLU A 95 7.54 6.40 1.65
C GLU A 95 6.71 7.64 1.93
N CYS A 96 7.07 8.34 3.01
CA CYS A 96 6.56 9.68 3.31
C CYS A 96 7.63 10.56 3.95
N ARG A 97 7.57 11.86 3.68
CA ARG A 97 8.38 12.89 4.31
C ARG A 97 7.66 13.46 5.53
N HIS A 98 8.39 14.07 6.46
CA HIS A 98 7.79 14.62 7.68
C HIS A 98 6.63 15.61 7.42
N HIS A 99 6.79 16.53 6.46
CA HIS A 99 5.73 17.49 6.13
C HIS A 99 4.46 16.83 5.55
N GLN A 100 4.61 15.71 4.85
CA GLN A 100 3.49 14.92 4.34
C GLN A 100 2.74 14.22 5.50
N ALA A 101 3.47 13.70 6.49
CA ALA A 101 2.85 13.16 7.70
C ALA A 101 2.09 14.24 8.50
N LEU A 102 2.60 15.47 8.54
CA LEU A 102 1.88 16.61 9.11
C LEU A 102 0.63 16.98 8.30
N GLU A 103 0.74 16.99 6.97
CA GLU A 103 -0.41 17.22 6.09
C GLU A 103 -1.52 16.19 6.30
N ALA A 104 -1.18 14.90 6.41
CA ALA A 104 -2.15 13.84 6.70
C ALA A 104 -2.93 14.13 8.00
N ARG A 105 -2.22 14.53 9.06
CA ARG A 105 -2.84 14.91 10.34
C ARG A 105 -3.78 16.10 10.20
N VAL A 106 -3.36 17.15 9.50
CA VAL A 106 -4.20 18.35 9.27
C VAL A 106 -5.45 18.00 8.48
N ARG A 107 -5.35 17.06 7.54
CA ARG A 107 -6.47 16.60 6.71
C ARG A 107 -7.33 15.52 7.38
N GLY A 108 -6.97 15.06 8.57
CA GLY A 108 -7.71 14.03 9.30
C GLY A 108 -7.59 12.63 8.69
N VAL A 109 -6.52 12.35 7.94
CA VAL A 109 -6.26 11.04 7.33
C VAL A 109 -5.12 10.37 8.10
N ALA A 110 -5.33 9.13 8.54
CA ALA A 110 -4.25 8.33 9.09
C ALA A 110 -3.24 7.96 7.99
N LEU A 111 -1.95 7.92 8.30
CA LEU A 111 -0.89 7.59 7.33
C LEU A 111 -0.15 6.34 7.76
N LEU A 112 0.05 5.41 6.83
CA LEU A 112 0.93 4.25 6.99
C LEU A 112 1.99 4.29 5.89
N ALA A 113 3.25 4.42 6.27
CA ALA A 113 4.40 4.24 5.37
C ALA A 113 4.98 2.83 5.58
N CYS A 114 4.75 1.95 4.61
CA CYS A 114 5.02 0.52 4.68
C CYS A 114 6.33 0.10 3.97
N GLY A 115 7.15 1.05 3.53
CA GLY A 115 8.39 0.81 2.80
C GLY A 115 8.16 0.67 1.29
N HIS A 116 9.04 1.31 0.50
CA HIS A 116 8.97 1.31 -0.96
C HIS A 116 8.99 -0.10 -1.53
N TYR A 117 10.00 -0.88 -1.14
CA TYR A 117 10.21 -2.24 -1.61
C TYR A 117 8.99 -3.13 -1.32
N ALA A 118 8.47 -3.08 -0.10
CA ALA A 118 7.35 -3.92 0.31
C ALA A 118 6.05 -3.58 -0.44
N THR A 119 5.82 -2.29 -0.74
CA THR A 119 4.58 -1.84 -1.40
C THR A 119 4.58 -2.05 -2.92
N GLU A 120 5.74 -2.16 -3.56
CA GLU A 120 5.83 -2.42 -5.01
C GLU A 120 5.99 -3.92 -5.34
N ARG A 121 6.68 -4.68 -4.48
CA ARG A 121 6.96 -6.12 -4.72
C ARG A 121 5.70 -6.99 -4.80
N VAL A 122 4.59 -6.55 -4.22
CA VAL A 122 3.31 -7.28 -4.22
C VAL A 122 2.84 -7.67 -5.63
N VAL A 123 3.24 -6.92 -6.66
CA VAL A 123 2.86 -7.20 -8.05
C VAL A 123 3.57 -8.43 -8.64
N LEU A 124 4.73 -8.82 -8.11
CA LEU A 124 5.54 -9.88 -8.71
C LEU A 124 4.79 -11.21 -8.74
N GLU A 125 4.12 -11.57 -7.65
CA GLU A 125 3.31 -12.80 -7.57
C GLU A 125 2.23 -12.81 -8.67
N ALA A 126 1.51 -11.70 -8.85
CA ALA A 126 0.48 -11.56 -9.87
C ALA A 126 1.04 -11.57 -11.30
N LEU A 127 2.19 -10.92 -11.52
CA LEU A 127 2.86 -10.88 -12.82
C LEU A 127 3.37 -12.27 -13.23
N ILE A 128 3.99 -13.02 -12.31
CA ILE A 128 4.46 -14.39 -12.54
C ILE A 128 3.28 -15.28 -12.93
N ALA A 129 2.19 -15.25 -12.16
CA ALA A 129 1.00 -16.05 -12.45
C ALA A 129 0.43 -15.73 -13.83
N ARG A 130 0.40 -14.45 -14.23
CA ARG A 130 -0.04 -14.04 -15.56
C ARG A 130 0.88 -14.54 -16.67
N LEU A 131 2.19 -14.43 -16.50
CA LEU A 131 3.16 -14.89 -17.49
C LEU A 131 3.10 -16.43 -17.66
N GLN A 132 3.01 -17.16 -16.56
CA GLN A 132 2.83 -18.62 -16.56
C GLN A 132 1.54 -19.06 -17.27
N ALA A 133 0.47 -18.26 -17.20
CA ALA A 133 -0.79 -18.56 -17.87
C ALA A 133 -0.78 -18.30 -19.40
N VAL A 134 0.17 -17.52 -19.91
CA VAL A 134 0.25 -17.16 -21.35
C VAL A 134 1.09 -18.16 -22.14
N GLU A 135 2.22 -18.61 -21.61
CA GLU A 135 3.04 -19.67 -22.22
C GLU A 135 3.59 -20.62 -21.16
N ASN A 136 3.17 -21.89 -21.21
CA ASN A 136 3.64 -22.96 -20.32
C ASN A 136 5.08 -23.42 -20.60
N ASP A 137 5.66 -23.03 -21.75
CA ASP A 137 7.00 -23.45 -22.17
C ASP A 137 8.13 -22.61 -21.56
N VAL A 138 7.81 -21.48 -20.93
CA VAL A 138 8.80 -20.64 -20.25
C VAL A 138 8.69 -20.84 -18.74
N GLN A 139 9.60 -21.63 -18.17
CA GLN A 139 9.76 -21.69 -16.72
C GLN A 139 10.38 -20.37 -16.22
N TYR A 140 9.55 -19.49 -15.67
CA TYR A 140 10.03 -18.27 -15.01
C TYR A 140 10.61 -18.63 -13.64
N GLN A 141 11.93 -18.62 -13.52
CA GLN A 141 12.59 -18.52 -12.21
C GLN A 141 12.70 -17.05 -11.84
N VAL A 142 12.06 -16.65 -10.74
CA VAL A 142 12.45 -15.42 -10.06
C VAL A 142 13.77 -15.70 -9.36
N ALA A 143 14.87 -15.26 -9.97
CA ALA A 143 16.12 -15.15 -9.23
C ALA A 143 15.96 -14.03 -8.21
N GLN A 144 15.68 -14.39 -6.94
CA GLN A 144 15.71 -13.45 -5.83
C GLN A 144 17.17 -13.10 -5.51
N ALA A 145 17.75 -12.19 -6.29
CA ALA A 145 19.02 -11.55 -5.97
C ALA A 145 18.83 -10.20 -5.26
N GLU A 146 17.58 -9.73 -5.13
CA GLU A 146 17.25 -8.43 -4.56
C GLU A 146 16.72 -8.56 -3.12
N SER A 147 17.15 -7.63 -2.28
CA SER A 147 16.73 -7.47 -0.89
C SER A 147 16.49 -5.98 -0.63
N ASP A 148 15.60 -5.66 0.31
CA ASP A 148 15.37 -4.27 0.70
C ASP A 148 16.71 -3.62 1.10
N PRO A 149 17.16 -2.55 0.42
CA PRO A 149 18.39 -1.87 0.78
C PRO A 149 18.32 -1.22 2.17
N LEU A 150 17.11 -1.04 2.72
CA LEU A 150 16.87 -0.47 4.04
C LEU A 150 16.46 -1.58 5.02
N ARG A 151 17.21 -1.72 6.11
CA ARG A 151 16.91 -2.70 7.17
C ARG A 151 17.03 -2.06 8.56
N ARG A 152 16.17 -2.49 9.48
CA ARG A 152 16.37 -2.19 10.90
C ARG A 152 17.61 -2.94 11.39
N MET A 153 18.46 -2.25 12.14
CA MET A 153 19.48 -2.92 12.93
C MET A 153 18.75 -3.67 14.04
N GLN A 154 18.96 -4.98 14.15
CA GLN A 154 18.49 -5.74 15.32
C GLN A 154 19.42 -5.43 16.49
N GLU A 155 18.86 -5.05 17.63
CA GLU A 155 19.59 -5.12 18.90
C GLU A 155 19.66 -6.60 19.27
N GLY A 156 20.88 -7.09 19.52
CA GLY A 156 21.16 -8.50 19.85
C GLY A 156 20.71 -8.89 21.25
#